data_AF-A0A553NMZ4-F1
#
_entry.id   AF-A0A553NMZ4-F1
#
_cell.length_a   1.000
_cell.length_b   1.000
_cell.length_c   1.000
_cell.angle_alpha   90.00
_cell.angle_beta   90.00
_cell.angle_gamma   90.00
#
_symmetry.space_group_name_H-M   'P 1'
#
loop_
_entity.id
_entity.type
_entity.pdbx_description
1 polymer ?
#
loop_
_entity_poly.entity_id
_entity_poly.type
_entity_poly.pdbx_seq_one_letter_code
_entity_poly.pdbx_strand_id
1 'polypeptide(L)'
;MLFFYMIILFIVFLFQFGVSCSCLAMNQGQQEKLLQSSWRIMSNDTRISLEKKLDCCGLFNSPLNQMDFKSDLALCEAPCIQKSCVTCGLKMLQHSSEALKILGGVGLFFSFTEILGVWLAMRYRNQKDPRANPSAFL
;
A
#
# COMPACT_ATOMS: atom_id res chain seq x y z
N MET A 1 23.13 -10.88 -20.43
CA MET A 1 22.83 -9.90 -19.37
C MET A 1 21.56 -9.08 -19.66
N LEU A 2 21.48 -8.31 -20.74
CA LEU A 2 20.34 -7.39 -21.02
C LEU A 2 18.97 -8.08 -21.21
N PHE A 3 18.95 -9.34 -21.66
CA PHE A 3 17.73 -10.14 -21.81
C PHE A 3 17.07 -10.49 -20.46
N PHE A 4 17.85 -10.95 -19.49
CA PHE A 4 17.35 -11.25 -18.15
C PHE A 4 16.79 -10.00 -17.45
N TYR A 5 17.43 -8.86 -17.66
CA TYR A 5 16.96 -7.58 -17.13
C TYR A 5 15.56 -7.21 -17.66
N MET A 6 15.29 -7.39 -18.96
CA MET A 6 13.95 -7.14 -19.51
C MET A 6 12.88 -8.08 -18.95
N ILE A 7 13.21 -9.35 -18.71
CA ILE A 7 12.27 -10.30 -18.09
C ILE A 7 11.96 -9.87 -16.65
N ILE A 8 12.98 -9.53 -15.87
CA ILE A 8 12.81 -9.11 -14.48
C ILE A 8 11.96 -7.84 -14.41
N LEU A 9 12.27 -6.81 -15.22
CA LEU A 9 11.46 -5.59 -15.30
C LEU A 9 10.02 -5.88 -15.70
N PHE A 10 9.79 -6.78 -16.64
CA PHE A 10 8.42 -7.14 -17.02
C PHE A 10 7.66 -7.80 -15.86
N ILE A 11 8.31 -8.67 -15.08
CA ILE A 11 7.70 -9.29 -13.89
C ILE A 11 7.41 -8.23 -12.81
N VAL A 12 8.36 -7.34 -12.54
CA VAL A 12 8.19 -6.24 -11.57
C VAL A 12 7.01 -5.35 -11.99
N PHE A 13 6.91 -4.99 -13.27
CA PHE A 13 5.78 -4.27 -13.83
C PHE A 13 4.45 -4.95 -13.53
N LEU A 14 4.32 -6.27 -13.75
CA LEU A 14 3.06 -6.99 -13.50
C LEU A 14 2.65 -6.93 -12.02
N PHE A 15 3.60 -7.14 -11.10
CA PHE A 15 3.31 -7.06 -9.67
C PHE A 15 2.96 -5.63 -9.25
N GLN A 16 3.74 -4.65 -9.69
CA GLN A 16 3.53 -3.26 -9.32
C GLN A 16 2.22 -2.73 -9.86
N PHE A 17 1.90 -2.99 -11.13
CA PHE A 17 0.64 -2.62 -11.74
C PHE A 17 -0.55 -3.29 -11.03
N GLY A 18 -0.44 -4.59 -10.73
CA GLY A 18 -1.46 -5.35 -10.02
C GLY A 18 -1.73 -4.83 -8.60
N VAL A 19 -0.68 -4.61 -7.81
CA VAL A 19 -0.79 -4.05 -6.44
C VAL A 19 -1.35 -2.63 -6.49
N SER A 20 -0.87 -1.80 -7.43
CA SER A 20 -1.33 -0.41 -7.57
C SER A 20 -2.82 -0.32 -7.90
N CYS A 21 -3.28 -1.12 -8.87
CA CYS A 21 -4.70 -1.24 -9.20
C CYS A 21 -5.51 -1.75 -8.01
N SER A 22 -4.99 -2.72 -7.25
CA SER A 22 -5.66 -3.25 -6.06
C SER A 22 -5.80 -2.19 -4.96
N CYS A 23 -4.76 -1.39 -4.71
CA CYS A 23 -4.80 -0.29 -3.75
C CYS A 23 -5.81 0.79 -4.14
N LEU A 24 -5.92 1.11 -5.44
CA LEU A 24 -6.90 2.08 -5.95
C LEU A 24 -8.35 1.56 -5.90
N ALA A 25 -8.54 0.27 -6.18
CA ALA A 25 -9.86 -0.36 -6.23
C ALA A 25 -10.40 -0.78 -4.85
N MET A 26 -9.57 -0.78 -3.80
CA MET A 26 -9.94 -1.26 -2.48
C MET A 26 -11.04 -0.40 -1.83
N ASN A 27 -12.18 -1.03 -1.52
CA ASN A 27 -13.33 -0.35 -0.91
C ASN A 27 -13.24 -0.27 0.63
N GLN A 28 -14.14 0.49 1.24
CA GLN A 28 -14.16 0.67 2.71
C GLN A 28 -14.41 -0.65 3.47
N GLY A 29 -15.32 -1.51 3.01
CA GLY A 29 -15.62 -2.77 3.69
C GLY A 29 -14.44 -3.76 3.69
N GLN A 30 -13.61 -3.77 2.65
CA GLN A 30 -12.37 -4.54 2.61
C GLN A 30 -11.34 -3.97 3.59
N GLN A 31 -11.21 -2.65 3.66
CA GLN A 31 -10.32 -1.99 4.63
C GLN A 31 -10.76 -2.26 6.07
N GLU A 32 -12.06 -2.23 6.37
CA GLU A 32 -12.61 -2.54 7.69
C GLU A 32 -12.25 -3.96 8.14
N LYS A 33 -12.44 -4.96 7.26
CA LYS A 33 -12.10 -6.36 7.56
C LYS A 33 -10.60 -6.53 7.81
N LEU A 34 -9.76 -5.89 7.00
CA LEU A 34 -8.31 -5.92 7.16
C LEU A 34 -7.88 -5.28 8.49
N LEU A 35 -8.47 -4.13 8.85
CA LEU A 35 -8.21 -3.47 10.12
C LEU A 35 -8.67 -4.31 11.29
N GLN A 36 -9.85 -4.92 11.24
CA GLN A 36 -10.35 -5.81 12.30
C GLN A 36 -9.44 -7.02 12.51
N SER A 37 -9.00 -7.65 11.43
CA SER A 37 -8.05 -8.78 11.50
C SER A 37 -6.71 -8.32 12.08
N SER A 38 -6.17 -7.22 11.57
CA SER A 38 -4.88 -6.67 12.00
C SER A 38 -4.89 -6.24 13.46
N TRP A 39 -5.96 -5.57 13.91
CA TRP A 39 -6.12 -5.13 15.29
C TRP A 39 -6.05 -6.31 16.25
N ARG A 40 -6.74 -7.41 15.94
CA ARG A 40 -6.74 -8.61 16.79
C ARG A 40 -5.36 -9.25 16.94
N ILE A 41 -4.50 -9.12 15.93
CA ILE A 41 -3.15 -9.67 15.91
C ILE A 41 -2.15 -8.73 16.62
N MET A 42 -2.44 -7.43 16.65
CA MET A 42 -1.60 -6.43 17.33
C MET A 42 -1.62 -6.61 18.85
N SER A 43 -0.45 -6.41 19.48
CA SER A 43 -0.29 -6.42 20.94
C SER A 43 -0.87 -5.16 21.57
N ASN A 44 -1.20 -5.23 22.86
CA ASN A 44 -1.78 -4.12 23.60
C ASN A 44 -0.87 -2.87 23.57
N ASP A 45 0.46 -3.02 23.70
CA ASP A 45 1.40 -1.89 23.65
C ASP A 45 1.34 -1.13 22.31
N THR A 46 1.22 -1.86 21.21
CA THR A 46 1.10 -1.25 19.87
C THR A 46 -0.23 -0.53 19.69
N ARG A 47 -1.32 -1.09 20.24
CA ARG A 47 -2.64 -0.45 20.23
C ARG A 47 -2.63 0.84 21.04
N ILE A 48 -2.14 0.81 22.28
CA ILE A 48 -2.05 1.99 23.16
C ILE A 48 -1.19 3.09 22.52
N SER A 49 -0.06 2.71 21.91
CA SER A 49 0.80 3.66 21.19
C SER A 49 0.11 4.29 19.98
N LEU A 50 -0.70 3.52 19.26
CA LEU A 50 -1.53 4.00 18.15
C LEU A 50 -2.63 4.94 18.63
N GLU A 51 -3.37 4.55 19.65
CA GLU A 51 -4.42 5.34 20.30
C GLU A 51 -3.90 6.70 20.77
N LYS A 52 -2.72 6.72 21.39
CA LYS A 52 -2.06 7.96 21.85
C LYS A 52 -1.59 8.85 20.69
N LYS A 53 -1.07 8.27 19.61
CA LYS A 53 -0.61 9.03 18.43
C LYS A 53 -1.77 9.58 17.60
N LEU A 54 -2.84 8.82 17.48
CA LEU A 54 -4.02 9.17 16.68
C LEU A 54 -5.08 9.90 17.51
N ASP A 55 -4.92 10.00 18.83
CA ASP A 55 -5.87 10.63 19.75
C ASP A 55 -7.29 10.06 19.56
N CYS A 56 -7.40 8.74 19.72
CA CYS A 56 -8.61 7.94 19.57
C CYS A 56 -8.56 6.73 20.52
N CYS A 57 -9.67 6.04 20.76
CA CYS A 57 -9.69 4.81 21.57
C CYS A 57 -10.58 3.73 20.95
N GLY A 58 -10.10 2.49 20.97
CA GLY A 58 -10.80 1.31 20.48
C GLY A 58 -11.01 1.28 18.96
N LEU A 59 -11.15 0.09 18.38
CA LEU A 59 -11.25 -0.05 16.93
C LEU A 59 -12.63 0.38 16.37
N PHE A 60 -13.69 -0.36 16.69
CA PHE A 60 -15.05 -0.08 16.21
C PHE A 60 -16.05 -0.27 17.35
N ASN A 61 -16.95 0.70 17.53
CA ASN A 61 -18.05 0.60 18.49
C ASN A 61 -19.23 -0.12 17.83
N SER A 62 -19.21 -1.45 17.89
CA SER A 62 -20.28 -2.32 17.36
C SER A 62 -20.76 -3.30 18.42
N PRO A 63 -22.06 -3.65 18.45
CA PRO A 63 -22.62 -4.55 19.45
C PRO A 63 -21.97 -5.94 19.45
N LEU A 64 -21.45 -6.37 18.30
CA LEU A 64 -20.71 -7.63 18.13
C LEU A 64 -19.33 -7.64 18.82
N ASN A 65 -18.67 -6.48 18.90
CA ASN A 65 -17.30 -6.35 19.43
C ASN A 65 -17.27 -5.53 20.72
N GLN A 66 -18.39 -5.45 21.42
CA GLN A 66 -18.56 -4.52 22.54
C GLN A 66 -17.66 -4.86 23.74
N MET A 67 -17.33 -6.13 23.93
CA MET A 67 -16.42 -6.58 24.99
C MET A 67 -14.98 -6.17 24.69
N ASP A 68 -14.51 -6.41 23.47
CA ASP A 68 -13.16 -5.99 23.01
C ASP A 68 -13.03 -4.47 23.05
N PHE A 69 -14.05 -3.75 22.58
CA PHE A 69 -14.08 -2.29 22.61
C PHE A 69 -14.01 -1.73 24.03
N LYS A 70 -14.74 -2.31 24.99
CA LYS A 70 -14.66 -1.89 26.40
C LYS A 70 -13.29 -2.18 27.02
N SER A 71 -12.68 -3.30 26.66
CA SER A 71 -11.34 -3.65 27.13
C SER A 71 -10.29 -2.68 26.59
N ASP A 72 -10.32 -2.38 25.29
CA ASP A 72 -9.43 -1.41 24.65
C ASP A 72 -9.65 -0.01 25.27
N LEU A 73 -10.90 0.39 25.49
CA LEU A 73 -11.23 1.68 26.12
C LEU A 73 -10.69 1.81 27.55
N ALA A 74 -10.68 0.72 28.32
CA ALA A 74 -10.15 0.70 29.69
C ALA A 74 -8.62 0.79 29.75
N LEU A 75 -7.93 0.34 28.70
CA LEU A 75 -6.47 0.39 28.55
C LEU A 75 -5.99 1.66 27.83
N CYS A 76 -6.91 2.43 27.25
CA CYS A 76 -6.58 3.60 26.47
C CYS A 76 -5.97 4.70 27.35
N GLU A 77 -4.87 5.30 26.89
CA GLU A 77 -4.17 6.41 27.56
C GLU A 77 -4.18 7.70 26.70
N ALA A 78 -5.06 7.76 25.70
CA ALA A 78 -5.12 8.89 24.79
C ALA A 78 -5.68 10.15 25.49
N PRO A 79 -5.16 11.35 25.15
CA PRO A 79 -5.66 12.62 25.70
C PRO A 79 -7.16 12.85 25.51
N CYS A 80 -7.75 12.32 24.42
CA CYS A 80 -9.16 12.49 24.10
C CYS A 80 -10.14 11.95 25.15
N ILE A 81 -9.71 11.07 26.07
CA ILE A 81 -10.57 10.43 27.09
C ILE A 81 -11.28 11.47 27.96
N GLN A 82 -10.66 12.62 28.18
CA GLN A 82 -11.20 13.67 29.04
C GLN A 82 -12.33 14.49 28.39
N LYS A 83 -12.52 14.41 27.07
CA LYS A 83 -13.45 15.28 26.34
C LYS A 83 -14.50 14.52 25.54
N SER A 84 -14.09 13.49 24.81
CA SER A 84 -14.89 12.49 24.07
C SER A 84 -13.99 11.92 22.98
N CYS A 85 -13.68 10.62 23.03
CA CYS A 85 -12.85 9.98 22.00
C CYS A 85 -13.69 9.48 20.83
N VAL A 86 -13.16 9.66 19.63
CA VAL A 86 -13.61 8.93 18.44
C VAL A 86 -12.97 7.55 18.39
N THR A 87 -13.55 6.63 17.62
CA THR A 87 -12.96 5.31 17.41
C THR A 87 -11.76 5.38 16.46
N CYS A 88 -10.72 4.61 16.76
CA CYS A 88 -9.52 4.56 15.94
C CYS A 88 -9.79 3.98 14.55
N GLY A 89 -10.73 3.05 14.42
CA GLY A 89 -11.09 2.47 13.13
C GLY A 89 -11.55 3.51 12.12
N LEU A 90 -12.37 4.50 12.53
CA LEU A 90 -12.81 5.58 11.64
C LEU A 90 -11.63 6.43 11.16
N LYS A 91 -10.76 6.83 12.09
CA LYS A 91 -9.59 7.67 11.78
C LYS A 91 -8.59 6.93 10.89
N MET A 92 -8.35 5.65 11.19
CA MET A 92 -7.48 4.78 10.41
C MET A 92 -8.04 4.55 9.00
N LEU A 93 -9.33 4.28 8.84
CA LEU A 93 -9.97 4.09 7.53
C LEU A 93 -9.88 5.32 6.65
N GLN A 94 -10.08 6.50 7.23
CA GLN A 94 -9.99 7.76 6.50
C GLN A 94 -8.56 7.97 5.97
N HIS A 95 -7.56 7.83 6.84
CA HIS A 95 -6.15 7.98 6.45
C HIS A 95 -5.69 6.87 5.51
N SER A 96 -6.13 5.61 5.71
CA SER A 96 -5.75 4.50 4.85
C SER A 96 -6.32 4.65 3.45
N SER A 97 -7.57 5.10 3.31
CA SER A 97 -8.18 5.27 1.99
C SER A 97 -7.46 6.32 1.15
N GLU A 98 -7.04 7.43 1.77
CA GLU A 98 -6.28 8.47 1.07
C GLU A 98 -4.88 7.98 0.72
N ALA A 99 -4.18 7.36 1.68
CA ALA A 99 -2.85 6.79 1.46
C ALA A 99 -2.85 5.73 0.37
N LEU A 100 -3.84 4.82 0.33
CA LEU A 100 -3.96 3.78 -0.69
C LEU A 100 -4.17 4.35 -2.09
N LYS A 101 -4.97 5.42 -2.22
CA LYS A 101 -5.15 6.11 -3.49
C LYS A 101 -3.86 6.76 -3.96
N ILE A 102 -3.12 7.42 -3.07
CA ILE A 102 -1.84 8.03 -3.39
C ILE A 102 -0.82 6.96 -3.77
N LEU A 103 -0.66 5.92 -2.95
CA LEU A 103 0.26 4.81 -3.20
C LEU A 103 -0.04 4.09 -4.51
N GLY A 104 -1.31 3.80 -4.77
CA GLY A 104 -1.72 3.19 -6.04
C GLY A 104 -1.49 4.13 -7.23
N GLY A 105 -1.73 5.43 -7.09
CA GLY A 105 -1.41 6.41 -8.13
C GLY A 105 0.09 6.50 -8.44
N VAL A 106 0.93 6.56 -7.41
CA VAL A 106 2.40 6.56 -7.54
C VAL A 106 2.88 5.26 -8.20
N GLY A 107 2.37 4.11 -7.75
CA GLY A 107 2.72 2.82 -8.32
C GLY A 107 2.29 2.67 -9.78
N LEU A 108 1.12 3.21 -10.17
CA LEU A 108 0.71 3.27 -11.57
C LEU A 108 1.63 4.16 -12.42
N PHE A 109 2.02 5.33 -11.90
CA PHE A 109 2.96 6.22 -12.59
C PHE A 109 4.28 5.51 -12.89
N PHE A 110 4.87 4.87 -11.88
CA PHE A 110 6.11 4.13 -12.08
C PHE A 110 5.94 2.94 -13.03
N SER A 111 4.80 2.23 -12.98
CA SER A 111 4.51 1.12 -13.91
C SER A 111 4.47 1.61 -15.36
N PHE A 112 3.94 2.82 -15.61
CA PHE A 112 3.97 3.45 -16.93
C PHE A 112 5.39 3.84 -17.36
N THR A 113 6.24 4.33 -16.45
CA THR A 113 7.65 4.58 -16.80
C THR A 113 8.43 3.30 -17.10
N GLU A 114 8.08 2.20 -16.42
CA GLU A 114 8.73 0.90 -16.60
C GLU A 114 8.37 0.27 -17.96
N ILE A 115 7.11 0.37 -18.40
CA ILE A 115 6.72 -0.12 -19.73
C ILE A 115 7.45 0.62 -20.86
N LEU A 116 7.66 1.94 -20.70
CA LEU A 116 8.48 2.73 -21.61
C LEU A 116 9.95 2.29 -21.56
N GLY A 117 10.49 2.00 -20.38
CA GLY A 117 11.83 1.47 -20.20
C GLY A 117 12.04 0.13 -20.91
N VAL A 118 11.10 -0.81 -20.75
CA VAL A 118 11.12 -2.11 -21.43
C VAL A 118 11.03 -1.93 -22.95
N TRP A 119 10.14 -1.05 -23.42
CA TRP A 119 10.02 -0.73 -24.85
C TRP A 119 11.31 -0.13 -25.44
N LEU A 120 11.92 0.84 -24.75
CA LEU A 120 13.19 1.44 -25.15
C LEU A 120 14.33 0.42 -25.15
N ALA A 121 14.40 -0.46 -24.15
CA ALA A 121 15.41 -1.51 -24.08
C ALA A 121 15.26 -2.54 -25.21
N MET A 122 14.01 -2.92 -25.56
CA MET A 122 13.72 -3.75 -26.73
C MET A 122 14.15 -3.05 -28.02
N ARG A 123 13.82 -1.77 -28.19
CA ARG A 123 14.23 -0.99 -29.35
C ARG A 123 15.75 -0.85 -29.44
N TYR A 124 16.44 -0.60 -28.33
CA TYR A 124 17.90 -0.52 -28.27
C TYR A 124 18.55 -1.86 -28.65
N ARG A 125 18.02 -2.98 -28.16
CA ARG A 125 18.50 -4.31 -28.54
C ARG A 125 18.22 -4.65 -30.01
N ASN A 126 17.11 -4.17 -30.57
CA ASN A 126 16.75 -4.35 -31.97
C ASN A 126 17.43 -3.35 -32.92
N GLN A 127 18.15 -2.34 -32.40
CA GLN A 127 19.07 -1.56 -33.21
C GLN A 127 20.30 -2.42 -33.49
N LYS A 128 20.53 -2.72 -34.77
CA LYS A 128 21.70 -3.46 -35.23
C LYS A 128 22.98 -2.79 -34.71
N ASP A 129 23.90 -3.58 -34.19
CA ASP A 129 25.27 -3.17 -33.91
C ASP A 129 25.89 -2.56 -35.18
N PRO A 130 26.15 -1.24 -35.27
CA PRO A 130 26.74 -0.65 -36.48
C PRO A 130 28.15 -1.18 -36.77
N ARG A 131 28.79 -1.86 -35.80
CA ARG A 131 30.07 -2.57 -35.96
C ARG A 131 29.96 -3.93 -36.66
N ALA A 132 28.77 -4.47 -36.85
CA ALA A 132 28.53 -5.75 -37.54
C ALA A 132 28.14 -5.56 -39.02
N ASN A 133 28.34 -4.37 -39.59
CA ASN A 133 28.20 -4.14 -41.02
C ASN A 133 29.58 -4.31 -41.68
N PRO A 134 29.86 -5.44 -42.36
CA PRO A 134 31.14 -5.67 -43.04
C PRO A 134 31.41 -4.68 -44.19
N SER A 135 30.43 -3.86 -44.56
CA SER A 135 30.53 -2.84 -45.62
C SER A 135 31.07 -1.47 -45.15
N ALA A 136 31.52 -1.33 -43.89
CA ALA A 136 32.10 -0.09 -43.36
C ALA A 136 33.64 -0.11 -43.30
N PHE A 137 34.27 -1.18 -43.81
CA PHE A 137 35.73 -1.35 -43.87
C PHE A 137 36.24 -1.69 -45.30
N LEU A 138 35.44 -1.40 -46.33
CA LEU A 138 35.86 -1.45 -47.73
C LEU A 138 35.46 -0.16 -48.44
#